data_AF-A0A3D3ICV9-F1
#
_entry.id   AF-A0A3D3ICV9-F1
#
_cell.length_a   1.000
_cell.length_b   1.000
_cell.length_c   1.000
_cell.angle_alpha   90.00
_cell.angle_beta   90.00
_cell.angle_gamma   90.00
#
_symmetry.space_group_name_H-M   'P 1'
#
loop_
_entity.id
_entity.type
_entity.pdbx_description
1 polymer ?
#
loop_
_entity_poly.entity_id
_entity_poly.type
_entity_poly.pdbx_seq_one_letter_code
_entity_poly.pdbx_strand_id
1 'polypeptide(L)'
;MSVIFWGAVVFLLLKLYRRESSDLKQYFWPGLIAKVVAGVCLGLVYIYYYQVGDTFGFFNDAQRVVNHYQDNPLNYLHFLWAGNETFSIAAQLINIEERSMFMVKLLSLATLVSFDNYWVASVGFSIVSFLGCWYCLKKVNLHFPHGRIAAVISFLFIPSFLFWSSGVIKESMSIGALMVLAGSYIMVFARDKVKWWEGILAIVAVWILWSLKYYWIALFLPSVLATLIATKLVSRFVKNYSRISESIIWAILFCFIVLLASNIHPNFYLSRFLLVIVDNYNAYSLASENDPAVHFSNLQASWTSIVANSPWALFSGLYRPFIFESSTIFQFFISIENTLLMLLSLYNLKYISSAWKSPYRLLVISTLVYIVLLAIFLTLSTPNFGTLSRYKVGFTPFLFFLVLYQPCKIIFKKN
;
A
#
# COMPACT_ATOMS: atom_id res chain seq x y z
N MET A 1 27.50 7.93 -16.13
CA MET A 1 26.40 8.68 -15.47
C MET A 1 25.85 7.98 -14.22
N SER A 2 25.71 6.66 -14.22
CA SER A 2 25.07 5.90 -13.14
C SER A 2 25.87 5.79 -11.83
N VAL A 3 27.22 5.74 -11.83
CA VAL A 3 28.01 5.85 -10.57
C VAL A 3 27.75 7.18 -9.87
N ILE A 4 27.70 8.27 -10.66
CA ILE A 4 27.44 9.64 -10.15
C ILE A 4 26.01 9.70 -9.57
N PHE A 5 25.04 9.09 -10.24
CA PHE A 5 23.66 9.00 -9.74
C PHE A 5 23.59 8.29 -8.38
N TRP A 6 24.19 7.11 -8.24
CA TRP A 6 24.18 6.37 -6.97
C TRP A 6 24.98 7.07 -5.87
N GLY A 7 26.10 7.72 -6.21
CA GLY A 7 26.81 8.60 -5.29
C GLY A 7 25.94 9.76 -4.78
N ALA A 8 25.16 10.37 -5.67
CA ALA A 8 24.20 11.42 -5.31
C ALA A 8 23.06 10.88 -4.42
N VAL A 9 22.54 9.69 -4.71
CA VAL A 9 21.52 9.03 -3.86
C VAL A 9 22.06 8.80 -2.45
N VAL A 10 23.26 8.24 -2.30
CA VAL A 10 23.89 8.03 -0.98
C VAL A 10 24.12 9.36 -0.26
N PHE A 11 24.62 10.38 -0.96
CA PHE A 11 24.79 11.71 -0.39
C PHE A 11 23.46 12.32 0.11
N LEU A 12 22.39 12.18 -0.66
CA LEU A 12 21.05 12.63 -0.27
C LEU A 12 20.54 11.88 0.96
N LEU A 13 20.72 10.56 1.02
CA LEU A 13 20.35 9.74 2.19
C LEU A 13 21.13 10.16 3.45
N LEU A 14 22.43 10.43 3.33
CA LEU A 14 23.25 10.95 4.43
C LEU A 14 22.77 12.33 4.89
N LYS A 15 22.42 13.21 3.94
CA LYS A 15 21.88 14.55 4.24
C LYS A 15 20.52 14.47 4.94
N LEU A 16 19.66 13.54 4.50
CA LEU A 16 18.37 13.26 5.17
C LEU A 16 18.61 12.77 6.59
N TYR A 17 19.42 11.72 6.77
CA TYR A 17 19.79 11.16 8.07
C TYR A 17 20.34 12.22 9.05
N ARG A 18 21.21 13.11 8.58
CA ARG A 18 21.78 14.18 9.43
C ARG A 18 20.74 15.18 9.95
N ARG A 19 19.63 15.36 9.23
CA ARG A 19 18.52 16.25 9.59
C ARG A 19 17.48 15.59 10.48
N GLU A 20 17.59 14.29 10.74
CA GLU A 20 16.61 13.57 11.54
C GLU A 20 16.76 13.86 13.03
N SER A 21 15.62 13.96 13.71
CA SER A 21 15.56 14.09 15.18
C SER A 21 16.25 12.92 15.87
N SER A 22 16.88 13.17 17.03
CA SER A 22 17.59 12.14 17.82
C SER A 22 16.76 10.88 18.04
N ASP A 23 15.46 11.06 18.30
CA ASP A 23 14.50 9.99 18.58
C ASP A 23 14.26 9.05 17.39
N LEU A 24 14.28 9.55 16.16
CA LEU A 24 14.08 8.75 14.94
C LEU A 24 15.39 8.28 14.32
N LYS A 25 16.49 9.01 14.54
CA LYS A 25 17.77 8.81 13.86
C LYS A 25 18.29 7.36 13.98
N GLN A 26 18.09 6.73 15.13
CA GLN A 26 18.48 5.34 15.37
C GLN A 26 17.78 4.31 14.47
N TYR A 27 16.60 4.62 13.92
CA TYR A 27 15.81 3.69 13.10
C TYR A 27 16.03 3.86 11.60
N PHE A 28 16.67 4.95 11.16
CA PHE A 28 16.82 5.27 9.74
C PHE A 28 17.61 4.19 8.98
N TRP A 29 18.84 3.92 9.41
CA TRP A 29 19.70 2.93 8.74
C TRP A 29 19.19 1.50 8.93
N PRO A 30 18.77 1.05 10.13
CA PRO A 30 18.18 -0.29 10.27
C PRO A 30 16.95 -0.49 9.38
N GLY A 31 16.05 0.50 9.29
CA GLY A 31 14.87 0.42 8.44
C GLY A 31 15.21 0.38 6.95
N LEU A 32 16.17 1.22 6.51
CA LEU A 32 16.60 1.23 5.11
C LEU A 32 17.32 -0.07 4.72
N ILE A 33 18.23 -0.55 5.57
CA ILE A 33 18.95 -1.80 5.32
C ILE A 33 17.96 -2.97 5.28
N ALA A 34 17.02 -3.03 6.23
CA ALA A 34 15.98 -4.06 6.23
C ALA A 34 15.17 -4.06 4.93
N LYS A 35 14.80 -2.86 4.42
CA LYS A 35 14.09 -2.70 3.14
C LYS A 35 14.91 -3.20 1.96
N VAL A 36 16.19 -2.83 1.88
CA VAL A 36 17.07 -3.26 0.78
C VAL A 36 17.31 -4.78 0.83
N VAL A 37 17.61 -5.32 2.01
CA VAL A 37 17.79 -6.77 2.20
C VAL A 37 16.52 -7.52 1.82
N ALA A 38 15.34 -7.05 2.24
CA ALA A 38 14.07 -7.64 1.85
C ALA A 38 13.84 -7.63 0.33
N GLY A 39 14.22 -6.55 -0.36
CA GLY A 39 14.14 -6.47 -1.83
C GLY A 39 15.09 -7.44 -2.55
N VAL A 40 16.28 -7.67 -2.00
CA VAL A 40 17.21 -8.70 -2.51
C VAL A 40 16.66 -10.10 -2.22
N CYS A 41 16.20 -10.37 -1.00
CA CYS A 41 15.56 -11.64 -0.64
C CYS A 41 14.37 -11.96 -1.54
N LEU A 42 13.54 -10.96 -1.87
CA LEU A 42 12.43 -11.13 -2.80
C LEU A 42 12.92 -11.62 -4.18
N GLY A 43 13.95 -11.00 -4.75
CA GLY A 43 14.54 -11.46 -6.01
C GLY A 43 15.07 -12.90 -5.92
N LEU A 44 15.77 -13.24 -4.85
CA LEU A 44 16.29 -14.60 -4.63
C LEU A 44 15.16 -15.63 -4.52
N VAL A 45 14.08 -15.31 -3.79
CA VAL A 45 12.90 -16.19 -3.68
C VAL A 45 12.26 -16.41 -5.05
N TYR A 46 12.17 -15.38 -5.89
CA TYR A 46 11.63 -15.53 -7.24
C TYR A 46 12.51 -16.41 -8.15
N ILE A 47 13.84 -16.33 -8.01
CA ILE A 47 14.76 -17.21 -8.74
C ILE A 47 14.64 -18.67 -8.29
N TYR A 48 14.74 -18.92 -6.99
CA TYR A 48 14.95 -20.28 -6.47
C TYR A 48 13.65 -21.01 -6.11
N TYR A 49 12.58 -20.29 -5.75
CA TYR A 49 11.34 -20.89 -5.27
C TYR A 49 10.21 -20.80 -6.29
N TYR A 50 9.99 -19.63 -6.89
CA TYR A 50 8.85 -19.46 -7.79
C TYR A 50 9.11 -19.90 -9.23
N GLN A 51 10.38 -20.00 -9.68
CA GLN A 51 10.88 -20.41 -11.02
C GLN A 51 10.30 -19.67 -12.25
N VAL A 52 9.08 -19.17 -12.16
CA VAL A 52 8.37 -18.30 -13.09
C VAL A 52 7.86 -17.14 -12.27
N GLY A 53 8.14 -15.88 -12.67
CA GLY A 53 7.51 -14.80 -11.93
C GLY A 53 7.73 -13.39 -12.44
N ASP A 54 6.69 -12.60 -12.15
CA ASP A 54 6.50 -11.18 -12.45
C ASP A 54 7.76 -10.32 -12.38
N THR A 55 8.65 -10.52 -11.40
CA THR A 55 9.72 -9.53 -11.11
C THR A 55 10.81 -9.48 -12.16
N PHE A 56 11.36 -10.64 -12.56
CA PHE A 56 12.31 -10.75 -13.65
C PHE A 56 11.62 -10.61 -15.01
N GLY A 57 10.35 -10.99 -15.12
CA GLY A 57 9.53 -10.70 -16.30
C GLY A 57 9.42 -9.20 -16.58
N PHE A 58 9.08 -8.40 -15.57
CA PHE A 58 9.07 -6.93 -15.67
C PHE A 58 10.45 -6.40 -16.01
N PHE A 59 11.50 -6.93 -15.38
CA PHE A 59 12.86 -6.49 -15.65
C PHE A 59 13.26 -6.75 -17.10
N ASN A 60 13.08 -7.97 -17.62
CA ASN A 60 13.39 -8.32 -19.00
C ASN A 60 12.62 -7.43 -20.00
N ASP A 61 11.34 -7.17 -19.75
CA ASP A 61 10.54 -6.25 -20.57
C ASP A 61 11.08 -4.81 -20.48
N ALA A 62 11.51 -4.37 -19.29
CA ALA A 62 12.15 -3.07 -19.12
C ALA A 62 13.49 -2.96 -19.86
N GLN A 63 14.30 -4.02 -19.90
CA GLN A 63 15.53 -4.06 -20.69
C GLN A 63 15.23 -3.93 -22.19
N ARG A 64 14.21 -4.64 -22.69
CA ARG A 64 13.75 -4.51 -24.08
C ARG A 64 13.37 -3.08 -24.40
N VAL A 65 12.61 -2.41 -23.53
CA VAL A 65 12.24 -0.99 -23.70
C VAL A 65 13.48 -0.08 -23.68
N VAL A 66 14.46 -0.34 -22.82
CA VAL A 66 15.72 0.44 -22.76
C VAL A 66 16.57 0.24 -24.02
N ASN A 67 16.57 -0.93 -24.65
CA ASN A 67 17.30 -1.12 -25.91
C ASN A 67 16.79 -0.18 -27.01
N HIS A 68 15.47 0.06 -27.07
CA HIS A 68 14.89 1.06 -27.99
C HIS A 68 15.29 2.51 -27.67
N TYR A 69 15.67 2.82 -26.42
CA TYR A 69 16.23 4.14 -26.08
C TYR A 69 17.58 4.37 -26.75
N GLN A 70 18.40 3.32 -26.88
CA GLN A 70 19.71 3.42 -27.52
C GLN A 70 19.57 3.71 -29.03
N ASP A 71 18.54 3.15 -29.66
CA ASP A 71 18.27 3.34 -31.09
C ASP A 71 17.54 4.66 -31.39
N ASN A 72 16.50 4.98 -30.62
CA ASN A 72 15.69 6.19 -30.81
C ASN A 72 15.15 6.76 -29.49
N PRO A 73 15.88 7.71 -28.85
CA PRO A 73 15.48 8.31 -27.59
C PRO A 73 14.09 8.98 -27.59
N LEU A 74 13.67 9.56 -28.72
CA LEU A 74 12.37 10.21 -28.83
C LEU A 74 11.23 9.19 -28.81
N ASN A 75 11.39 8.06 -29.49
CA ASN A 75 10.41 6.98 -29.47
C ASN A 75 10.28 6.37 -28.06
N TYR A 76 11.39 6.21 -27.35
CA TYR A 76 11.38 5.80 -25.94
C TYR A 76 10.58 6.77 -25.05
N LEU A 77 10.83 8.08 -25.15
CA LEU A 77 10.09 9.07 -24.36
C LEU A 77 8.60 9.09 -24.73
N HIS A 78 8.27 8.94 -26.02
CA HIS A 78 6.91 8.83 -26.49
C HIS A 78 6.22 7.58 -25.93
N PHE A 79 6.91 6.44 -25.88
CA PHE A 79 6.41 5.22 -25.24
C PHE A 79 6.20 5.40 -23.74
N LEU A 80 7.12 6.05 -23.02
CA LEU A 80 6.93 6.33 -21.59
C LEU A 80 5.67 7.15 -21.33
N TRP A 81 5.41 8.17 -22.14
CA TRP A 81 4.27 9.07 -21.95
C TRP A 81 2.94 8.49 -22.44
N ALA A 82 2.90 8.00 -23.68
CA ALA A 82 1.67 7.62 -24.39
C ALA A 82 1.60 6.13 -24.77
N GLY A 83 2.65 5.36 -24.51
CA GLY A 83 2.73 3.94 -24.87
C GLY A 83 1.56 3.12 -24.33
N ASN A 84 0.96 2.32 -25.19
CA ASN A 84 -0.05 1.33 -24.88
C ASN A 84 0.25 0.05 -25.68
N GLU A 85 -0.65 -0.93 -25.64
CA GLU A 85 -0.52 -2.22 -26.33
C GLU A 85 -0.40 -2.12 -27.85
N THR A 86 -0.78 -0.99 -28.47
CA THR A 86 -0.71 -0.82 -29.94
C THR A 86 0.64 -0.29 -30.42
N PHE A 87 1.53 0.12 -29.51
CA PHE A 87 2.86 0.57 -29.88
C PHE A 87 3.70 -0.60 -30.39
N SER A 88 4.55 -0.35 -31.39
CA SER A 88 5.45 -1.39 -31.95
C SER A 88 6.36 -2.03 -30.90
N ILE A 89 6.81 -1.23 -29.91
CA ILE A 89 7.61 -1.70 -28.77
C ILE A 89 6.81 -2.71 -27.92
N ALA A 90 5.50 -2.49 -27.76
CA ALA A 90 4.65 -3.34 -26.93
C ALA A 90 4.51 -4.77 -27.49
N ALA A 91 4.64 -4.96 -28.80
CA ALA A 91 4.62 -6.28 -29.43
C ALA A 91 5.76 -7.21 -28.96
N GLN A 92 6.82 -6.65 -28.38
CA GLN A 92 7.96 -7.41 -27.84
C GLN A 92 7.84 -7.66 -26.33
N LEU A 93 6.79 -7.16 -25.68
CA LEU A 93 6.60 -7.25 -24.24
C LEU A 93 5.64 -8.38 -23.90
N ILE A 94 5.87 -9.03 -22.76
CA ILE A 94 4.92 -10.01 -22.21
C ILE A 94 3.89 -9.27 -21.36
N ASN A 95 4.31 -8.24 -20.64
CA ASN A 95 3.53 -7.50 -19.66
C ASN A 95 2.77 -6.31 -20.28
N ILE A 96 1.85 -6.59 -21.19
CA ILE A 96 1.14 -5.57 -21.99
C ILE A 96 -0.11 -4.98 -21.30
N GLU A 97 -0.64 -5.60 -20.25
CA GLU A 97 -1.77 -5.02 -19.51
C GLU A 97 -1.40 -3.64 -18.93
N GLU A 98 -2.32 -2.68 -18.94
CA GLU A 98 -2.05 -1.27 -18.57
C GLU A 98 -1.23 -1.09 -17.28
N ARG A 99 -1.60 -1.78 -16.20
CA ARG A 99 -0.89 -1.71 -14.90
C ARG A 99 0.50 -2.33 -14.96
N SER A 100 0.63 -3.41 -15.73
CA SER A 100 1.88 -4.15 -15.94
C SER A 100 2.83 -3.34 -16.82
N MET A 101 2.32 -2.74 -17.89
CA MET A 101 3.06 -1.85 -18.77
C MET A 101 3.52 -0.59 -18.03
N PHE A 102 2.69 0.01 -17.18
CA PHE A 102 3.12 1.14 -16.35
C PHE A 102 4.28 0.77 -15.42
N MET A 103 4.24 -0.43 -14.83
CA MET A 103 5.38 -0.96 -14.05
C MET A 103 6.64 -1.12 -14.93
N VAL A 104 6.51 -1.66 -16.14
CA VAL A 104 7.64 -1.78 -17.09
C VAL A 104 8.22 -0.40 -17.43
N LYS A 105 7.39 0.62 -17.68
CA LYS A 105 7.84 1.99 -17.93
C LYS A 105 8.64 2.55 -16.76
N LEU A 106 8.12 2.44 -15.53
CA LEU A 106 8.84 2.87 -14.33
C LEU A 106 10.16 2.12 -14.14
N LEU A 107 10.16 0.81 -14.37
CA LEU A 107 11.34 -0.02 -14.23
C LEU A 107 12.37 0.26 -15.33
N SER A 108 11.96 0.61 -16.55
CA SER A 108 12.88 1.00 -17.62
C SER A 108 13.69 2.24 -17.25
N LEU A 109 13.06 3.22 -16.60
CA LEU A 109 13.75 4.40 -16.05
C LEU A 109 14.76 4.03 -14.97
N ALA A 110 14.40 3.09 -14.09
CA ALA A 110 15.33 2.58 -13.08
C ALA A 110 16.48 1.76 -13.72
N THR A 111 16.20 1.06 -14.83
CA THR A 111 17.17 0.22 -15.55
C THR A 111 18.26 1.05 -16.20
N LEU A 112 17.92 2.25 -16.73
CA LEU A 112 18.90 3.22 -17.24
C LEU A 112 19.95 3.63 -16.20
N VAL A 113 19.54 3.78 -14.94
CA VAL A 113 20.46 4.17 -13.84
C VAL A 113 21.04 2.97 -13.10
N SER A 114 20.55 1.76 -13.34
CA SER A 114 20.99 0.53 -12.67
C SER A 114 22.05 -0.25 -13.45
N PHE A 115 22.54 0.26 -14.59
CA PHE A 115 23.47 -0.45 -15.48
C PHE A 115 22.91 -1.79 -15.97
N ASP A 116 21.63 -1.84 -16.28
CA ASP A 116 21.00 -3.09 -16.72
C ASP A 116 21.10 -4.22 -15.68
N ASN A 117 21.25 -3.86 -14.40
CA ASN A 117 21.36 -4.80 -13.29
C ASN A 117 20.09 -4.81 -12.44
N TYR A 118 19.47 -6.00 -12.34
CA TYR A 118 18.26 -6.23 -11.56
C TYR A 118 18.42 -5.87 -10.08
N TRP A 119 19.53 -6.27 -9.45
CA TRP A 119 19.75 -6.08 -8.03
C TRP A 119 19.87 -4.60 -7.68
N VAL A 120 20.55 -3.83 -8.54
CA VAL A 120 20.66 -2.37 -8.39
C VAL A 120 19.30 -1.69 -8.58
N ALA A 121 18.48 -2.13 -9.54
CA ALA A 121 17.10 -1.65 -9.68
C ALA A 121 16.24 -2.00 -8.45
N SER A 122 16.39 -3.21 -7.90
CA SER A 122 15.73 -3.67 -6.68
C SER A 122 16.06 -2.80 -5.47
N VAL A 123 17.34 -2.40 -5.32
CA VAL A 123 17.76 -1.43 -4.29
C VAL A 123 17.05 -0.09 -4.49
N GLY A 124 16.96 0.41 -5.72
CA GLY A 124 16.27 1.66 -6.04
C GLY A 124 14.79 1.67 -5.64
N PHE A 125 14.05 0.63 -6.03
CA PHE A 125 12.65 0.46 -5.65
C PHE A 125 12.47 0.36 -4.13
N SER A 126 13.37 -0.35 -3.45
CA SER A 126 13.36 -0.48 -1.99
C SER A 126 13.61 0.85 -1.29
N ILE A 127 14.52 1.69 -1.81
CA ILE A 127 14.76 3.05 -1.31
C ILE A 127 13.51 3.92 -1.48
N VAL A 128 12.86 3.90 -2.65
CA VAL A 128 11.64 4.70 -2.88
C VAL A 128 10.53 4.31 -1.89
N SER A 129 10.31 3.00 -1.71
CA SER A 129 9.37 2.46 -0.72
C SER A 129 9.71 2.92 0.70
N PHE A 130 10.98 2.79 1.11
CA PHE A 130 11.47 3.25 2.41
C PHE A 130 11.25 4.75 2.62
N LEU A 131 11.58 5.60 1.64
CA LEU A 131 11.43 7.05 1.76
C LEU A 131 9.96 7.47 1.96
N GLY A 132 9.02 6.78 1.31
CA GLY A 132 7.59 6.96 1.55
C GLY A 132 7.19 6.60 2.98
N CYS A 133 7.56 5.39 3.44
CA CYS A 133 7.34 4.95 4.82
C CYS A 133 7.94 5.93 5.83
N TRP A 134 9.17 6.39 5.58
CA TRP A 134 9.90 7.32 6.43
C TRP A 134 9.22 8.68 6.49
N TYR A 135 8.72 9.20 5.37
CA TYR A 135 7.95 10.44 5.36
C TYR A 135 6.69 10.33 6.22
N CYS A 136 5.92 9.25 6.10
CA CYS A 136 4.74 9.00 6.94
C CYS A 136 5.11 8.90 8.42
N LEU A 137 6.16 8.12 8.74
CA LEU A 137 6.67 7.96 10.10
C LEU A 137 7.02 9.31 10.74
N LYS A 138 7.64 10.22 9.99
CA LYS A 138 7.97 11.57 10.50
C LYS A 138 6.74 12.38 10.85
N LYS A 139 5.69 12.32 10.03
CA LYS A 139 4.42 13.01 10.31
C LYS A 139 3.73 12.39 11.51
N VAL A 140 3.76 11.06 11.67
CA VAL A 140 3.28 10.41 12.88
C VAL A 140 4.08 10.83 14.11
N ASN A 141 5.42 10.82 14.06
CA ASN A 141 6.25 11.22 15.19
C ASN A 141 6.00 12.68 15.62
N LEU A 142 5.73 13.57 14.65
CA LEU A 142 5.45 14.98 14.91
C LEU A 142 4.09 15.19 15.59
N HIS A 143 3.03 14.54 15.13
CA HIS A 143 1.66 14.80 15.61
C HIS A 143 1.15 13.79 16.64
N PHE A 144 1.75 12.60 16.69
CA PHE A 144 1.41 11.50 17.59
C PHE A 144 2.69 10.91 18.20
N PRO A 145 3.44 11.67 19.02
CA PRO A 145 4.75 11.24 19.54
C PRO A 145 4.69 9.92 20.34
N HIS A 146 3.58 9.67 21.05
CA HIS A 146 3.35 8.39 21.74
C HIS A 146 3.18 7.20 20.80
N GLY A 147 2.78 7.44 19.54
CA GLY A 147 2.67 6.45 18.49
C GLY A 147 3.98 6.18 17.73
N ARG A 148 5.09 6.83 18.10
CA ARG A 148 6.38 6.69 17.39
C ARG A 148 6.80 5.23 17.25
N ILE A 149 6.84 4.48 18.36
CA ILE A 149 7.31 3.09 18.33
C ILE A 149 6.34 2.20 17.55
N ALA A 150 5.03 2.41 17.71
CA ALA A 150 4.03 1.71 16.92
C ALA A 150 4.27 1.96 15.41
N ALA A 151 4.51 3.21 14.99
CA ALA A 151 4.77 3.54 13.61
C ALA A 151 6.11 2.98 13.09
N VAL A 152 7.17 2.99 13.90
CA VAL A 152 8.45 2.37 13.55
C VAL A 152 8.26 0.88 13.24
N ILE A 153 7.58 0.16 14.13
CA ILE A 153 7.32 -1.28 13.94
C ILE A 153 6.44 -1.48 12.70
N SER A 154 5.29 -0.82 12.65
CA SER A 154 4.29 -1.01 11.60
C SER A 154 4.77 -0.63 10.20
N PHE A 155 5.55 0.43 10.07
CA PHE A 155 5.90 1.01 8.77
C PHE A 155 7.26 0.54 8.25
N LEU A 156 8.08 -0.10 9.09
CA LEU A 156 9.44 -0.53 8.71
C LEU A 156 9.73 -2.01 8.98
N PHE A 157 9.12 -2.63 10.00
CA PHE A 157 9.61 -3.91 10.54
C PHE A 157 8.57 -5.03 10.64
N ILE A 158 7.33 -4.83 10.18
CA ILE A 158 6.39 -5.95 10.02
C ILE A 158 6.89 -6.86 8.90
N PRO A 159 7.19 -8.16 9.16
CA PRO A 159 7.87 -9.02 8.20
C PRO A 159 7.18 -9.14 6.84
N SER A 160 5.87 -9.43 6.80
CA SER A 160 5.15 -9.61 5.53
C SER A 160 5.08 -8.31 4.75
N PHE A 161 4.82 -7.19 5.43
CA PHE A 161 4.81 -5.87 4.84
C PHE A 161 6.19 -5.50 4.29
N LEU A 162 7.24 -5.69 5.07
CA LEU A 162 8.62 -5.40 4.68
C LEU A 162 9.01 -6.18 3.42
N PHE A 163 8.72 -7.48 3.39
CA PHE A 163 9.02 -8.34 2.24
C PHE A 163 8.26 -7.91 0.98
N TRP A 164 6.93 -7.82 1.06
CA TRP A 164 6.05 -7.56 -0.09
C TRP A 164 5.95 -6.08 -0.50
N SER A 165 6.72 -5.20 0.11
CA SER A 165 6.84 -3.80 -0.31
C SER A 165 8.27 -3.39 -0.60
N SER A 166 9.13 -4.36 -0.93
CA SER A 166 10.54 -4.16 -1.28
C SER A 166 10.87 -4.84 -2.62
N GLY A 167 11.90 -4.32 -3.30
CA GLY A 167 12.37 -4.84 -4.57
C GLY A 167 11.46 -4.55 -5.77
N VAL A 168 11.71 -5.26 -6.88
CA VAL A 168 11.09 -5.00 -8.19
C VAL A 168 9.69 -5.63 -8.27
N ILE A 169 8.73 -5.00 -7.61
CA ILE A 169 7.31 -5.34 -7.65
C ILE A 169 6.44 -4.07 -7.64
N LYS A 170 5.21 -4.19 -8.16
CA LYS A 170 4.23 -3.10 -8.19
C LYS A 170 3.98 -2.52 -6.79
N GLU A 171 3.94 -3.37 -5.77
CA GLU A 171 3.66 -2.99 -4.38
C GLU A 171 4.73 -2.06 -3.79
N SER A 172 6.00 -2.17 -4.16
CA SER A 172 7.08 -1.30 -3.66
C SER A 172 6.82 0.17 -3.99
N MET A 173 6.50 0.46 -5.25
CA MET A 173 6.17 1.82 -5.70
C MET A 173 4.82 2.29 -5.14
N SER A 174 3.83 1.39 -5.11
CA SER A 174 2.50 1.69 -4.58
C SER A 174 2.54 2.06 -3.10
N ILE A 175 3.35 1.36 -2.28
CA ILE A 175 3.52 1.66 -0.86
C ILE A 175 4.28 2.96 -0.64
N GLY A 176 5.32 3.23 -1.41
CA GLY A 176 6.01 4.53 -1.36
C GLY A 176 5.02 5.69 -1.57
N ALA A 177 4.18 5.58 -2.60
CA ALA A 177 3.13 6.56 -2.88
C ALA A 177 2.03 6.62 -1.81
N LEU A 178 1.51 5.46 -1.35
CA LEU A 178 0.47 5.40 -0.31
C LEU A 178 0.93 6.03 1.01
N MET A 179 2.18 5.78 1.40
CA MET A 179 2.74 6.35 2.63
C MET A 179 3.00 7.86 2.50
N VAL A 180 3.37 8.36 1.31
CA VAL A 180 3.36 9.79 1.03
C VAL A 180 1.96 10.38 1.23
N LEU A 181 0.92 9.77 0.66
CA LEU A 181 -0.44 10.27 0.81
C LEU A 181 -0.92 10.21 2.27
N ALA A 182 -0.61 9.14 3.01
CA ALA A 182 -0.92 9.02 4.43
C ALA A 182 -0.22 10.10 5.27
N GLY A 183 1.07 10.35 5.04
CA GLY A 183 1.80 11.42 5.72
C GLY A 183 1.24 12.81 5.40
N SER A 184 0.91 13.05 4.13
CA SER A 184 0.30 14.31 3.69
C SER A 184 -1.12 14.48 4.26
N TYR A 185 -1.88 13.40 4.38
CA TYR A 185 -3.17 13.40 5.05
C TYR A 185 -3.04 13.81 6.52
N ILE A 186 -2.12 13.20 7.28
CA ILE A 186 -1.86 13.57 8.68
C ILE A 186 -1.51 15.06 8.81
N MET A 187 -0.58 15.53 7.97
CA MET A 187 -0.14 16.93 7.96
C MET A 187 -1.31 17.89 7.69
N VAL A 188 -2.11 17.60 6.66
CA VAL A 188 -3.27 18.42 6.32
C VAL A 188 -4.29 18.35 7.46
N PHE A 189 -4.58 17.17 8.01
CA PHE A 189 -5.48 17.01 9.15
C PHE A 189 -5.04 17.87 10.34
N ALA A 190 -3.74 17.89 10.65
CA ALA A 190 -3.14 18.69 11.72
C ALA A 190 -3.08 20.20 11.44
N ARG A 191 -3.49 20.65 10.24
CA ARG A 191 -3.50 22.07 9.79
C ARG A 191 -2.11 22.68 9.62
N ASP A 192 -1.12 21.84 9.35
CA ASP A 192 0.21 22.29 8.99
C ASP A 192 0.22 23.02 7.63
N LYS A 193 1.20 23.91 7.45
CA LYS A 193 1.46 24.54 6.15
C LYS A 193 2.05 23.52 5.18
N VAL A 194 1.35 23.28 4.08
CA VAL A 194 1.80 22.41 2.99
C VAL A 194 2.86 23.13 2.17
N LYS A 195 4.06 22.55 2.07
CA LYS A 195 5.10 23.09 1.19
C LYS A 195 4.78 22.74 -0.27
N TRP A 196 5.20 23.57 -1.21
CA TRP A 196 4.94 23.34 -2.65
C TRP A 196 5.42 21.96 -3.13
N TRP A 197 6.59 21.50 -2.65
CA TRP A 197 7.13 20.18 -2.99
C TRP A 197 6.33 19.03 -2.37
N GLU A 198 5.70 19.22 -1.20
CA GLU A 198 4.81 18.21 -0.59
C GLU A 198 3.53 18.06 -1.43
N GLY A 199 3.04 19.17 -1.99
CA GLY A 199 1.93 19.16 -2.95
C GLY A 199 2.27 18.39 -4.23
N ILE A 200 3.41 18.68 -4.85
CA ILE A 200 3.88 17.94 -6.04
C ILE A 200 4.05 16.46 -5.72
N LEU A 201 4.67 16.13 -4.58
CA LEU A 201 4.88 14.75 -4.17
C LEU A 201 3.56 14.00 -3.97
N ALA A 202 2.53 14.65 -3.41
CA ALA A 202 1.20 14.09 -3.29
C ALA A 202 0.53 13.85 -4.66
N ILE A 203 0.65 14.78 -5.61
CA ILE A 203 0.11 14.62 -6.96
C ILE A 203 0.77 13.42 -7.68
N VAL A 204 2.10 13.32 -7.60
CA VAL A 204 2.85 12.18 -8.16
C VAL A 204 2.43 10.87 -7.49
N ALA A 205 2.22 10.87 -6.17
CA ALA A 205 1.76 9.68 -5.45
C ALA A 205 0.33 9.26 -5.86
N VAL A 206 -0.58 10.21 -6.08
CA VAL A 206 -1.91 9.94 -6.63
C VAL A 206 -1.79 9.29 -8.01
N TRP A 207 -0.97 9.85 -8.90
CA TRP A 207 -0.76 9.32 -10.25
C TRP A 207 -0.21 7.89 -10.23
N ILE A 208 0.86 7.63 -9.45
CA ILE A 208 1.45 6.29 -9.32
C ILE A 208 0.42 5.28 -8.80
N LEU A 209 -0.33 5.64 -7.75
CA LEU A 209 -1.34 4.75 -7.19
C LEU A 209 -2.50 4.51 -8.15
N TRP A 210 -2.95 5.53 -8.87
CA TRP A 210 -3.98 5.37 -9.87
C TRP A 210 -3.54 4.37 -10.95
N SER A 211 -2.33 4.52 -11.47
CA SER A 211 -1.80 3.66 -12.54
C SER A 211 -1.45 2.24 -12.10
N LEU A 212 -1.01 2.02 -10.85
CA LEU A 212 -0.65 0.68 -10.36
C LEU A 212 -1.77 -0.03 -9.59
N LYS A 213 -2.48 0.70 -8.75
CA LYS A 213 -3.38 0.19 -7.70
C LYS A 213 -4.59 1.12 -7.52
N TYR A 214 -5.32 1.39 -8.61
CA TYR A 214 -6.50 2.27 -8.61
C TYR A 214 -7.50 1.93 -7.48
N TYR A 215 -7.62 0.66 -7.12
CA TYR A 215 -8.53 0.19 -6.07
C TYR A 215 -8.07 0.55 -4.65
N TRP A 216 -6.78 0.80 -4.41
CA TRP A 216 -6.29 1.36 -3.14
C TRP A 216 -6.71 2.83 -3.02
N ILE A 217 -6.45 3.62 -4.06
CA ILE A 217 -6.76 5.05 -4.04
C ILE A 217 -8.27 5.32 -4.07
N ALA A 218 -9.06 4.46 -4.73
CA ALA A 218 -10.51 4.56 -4.77
C ALA A 218 -11.19 4.43 -3.40
N LEU A 219 -10.54 3.76 -2.44
CA LEU A 219 -11.02 3.71 -1.06
C LEU A 219 -10.33 4.76 -0.19
N PHE A 220 -9.02 4.96 -0.38
CA PHE A 220 -8.24 5.91 0.42
C PHE A 220 -8.72 7.35 0.23
N LEU A 221 -8.90 7.81 -1.01
CA LEU A 221 -9.20 9.21 -1.30
C LEU A 221 -10.58 9.63 -0.78
N PRO A 222 -11.68 8.87 -1.01
CA PRO A 222 -12.98 9.22 -0.41
C PRO A 222 -12.95 9.25 1.12
N SER A 223 -12.26 8.30 1.77
CA SER A 223 -12.12 8.30 3.23
C SER A 223 -11.38 9.54 3.75
N VAL A 224 -10.30 9.96 3.07
CA VAL A 224 -9.54 11.17 3.41
C VAL A 224 -10.38 12.43 3.17
N LEU A 225 -11.00 12.56 2.00
CA LEU A 225 -11.79 13.74 1.63
C LEU A 225 -12.99 13.91 2.55
N ALA A 226 -13.73 12.83 2.85
CA ALA A 226 -14.83 12.87 3.81
C ALA A 226 -14.38 13.39 5.18
N THR A 227 -13.23 12.92 5.69
CA THR A 227 -12.68 13.42 6.96
C THR A 227 -12.28 14.88 6.89
N LEU A 228 -11.58 15.30 5.83
CA LEU A 228 -11.12 16.70 5.71
C LEU A 228 -12.30 17.66 5.52
N ILE A 229 -13.31 17.30 4.74
CA ILE A 229 -14.53 18.10 4.55
C ILE A 229 -15.29 18.20 5.89
N ALA A 230 -15.51 17.08 6.58
CA ALA A 230 -16.19 17.07 7.88
C ALA A 230 -15.46 17.94 8.93
N THR A 231 -14.14 17.76 9.08
CA THR A 231 -13.35 18.41 10.14
C THR A 231 -12.90 19.84 9.85
N LYS A 232 -12.91 20.28 8.57
CA LYS A 232 -12.41 21.60 8.19
C LYS A 232 -13.43 22.52 7.54
N LEU A 233 -14.41 21.98 6.82
CA LEU A 233 -15.41 22.76 6.09
C LEU A 233 -16.73 22.77 6.86
N VAL A 234 -17.33 21.59 7.06
CA VAL A 234 -18.62 21.48 7.79
C VAL A 234 -18.50 22.08 9.17
N SER A 235 -17.34 21.91 9.81
CA SER A 235 -17.13 22.40 11.15
C SER A 235 -17.18 23.93 11.31
N ARG A 236 -17.13 24.67 10.20
CA ARG A 236 -17.25 26.14 10.18
C ARG A 236 -18.72 26.58 10.19
N PHE A 237 -19.60 25.79 9.60
CA PHE A 237 -21.01 26.14 9.38
C PHE A 237 -21.93 25.58 10.45
N VAL A 238 -21.64 24.37 10.94
CA VAL A 238 -22.41 23.78 12.04
C VAL A 238 -21.56 23.89 13.32
N LYS A 239 -22.16 24.42 14.38
CA LYS A 239 -21.53 24.48 15.71
C LYS A 239 -22.21 23.46 16.62
N ASN A 240 -21.48 22.91 17.58
CA ASN A 240 -21.99 21.99 18.62
C ASN A 240 -22.64 20.67 18.12
N TYR A 241 -22.18 20.07 17.01
CA TYR A 241 -22.59 18.69 16.68
C TYR A 241 -21.99 17.68 17.68
N SER A 242 -22.81 16.70 18.08
CA SER A 242 -22.36 15.56 18.88
C SER A 242 -21.38 14.68 18.09
N ARG A 243 -20.65 13.81 18.80
CA ARG A 243 -19.73 12.85 18.15
C ARG A 243 -20.46 11.92 17.18
N ILE A 244 -21.72 11.61 17.48
CA ILE A 244 -22.58 10.76 16.66
C ILE A 244 -22.96 11.49 15.38
N SER A 245 -23.44 12.74 15.45
CA SER A 245 -23.82 13.48 14.26
C SER A 245 -22.63 13.79 13.35
N GLU A 246 -21.45 14.05 13.92
CA GLU A 246 -20.23 14.19 13.11
C GLU A 246 -19.88 12.89 12.35
N SER A 247 -20.04 11.72 12.99
CA SER A 247 -19.80 10.42 12.35
C SER A 247 -20.83 10.10 11.26
N ILE A 248 -22.09 10.49 11.46
CA ILE A 248 -23.16 10.37 10.46
C ILE A 248 -22.88 11.27 9.25
N ILE A 249 -22.51 12.53 9.48
CA ILE A 249 -22.13 13.47 8.42
C ILE A 249 -20.94 12.91 7.64
N TRP A 250 -19.94 12.39 8.34
CA TRP A 250 -18.78 11.74 7.71
C TRP A 250 -19.21 10.57 6.82
N ALA A 251 -20.11 9.70 7.30
CA ALA A 251 -20.61 8.56 6.53
C ALA A 251 -21.38 9.01 5.27
N ILE A 252 -22.24 10.03 5.39
CA ILE A 252 -22.96 10.60 4.24
C ILE A 252 -21.98 11.15 3.21
N LEU A 253 -20.98 11.92 3.65
CA LEU A 253 -19.94 12.47 2.77
C LEU A 253 -19.14 11.36 2.08
N PHE A 254 -18.75 10.33 2.83
CA PHE A 254 -18.03 9.19 2.28
C PHE A 254 -18.85 8.49 1.19
N CYS A 255 -20.11 8.14 1.47
CA CYS A 255 -21.00 7.51 0.50
C CYS A 255 -21.21 8.40 -0.73
N PHE A 256 -21.43 9.70 -0.55
CA PHE A 256 -21.60 10.65 -1.64
C PHE A 256 -20.36 10.71 -2.54
N ILE A 257 -19.16 10.80 -1.96
CA ILE A 257 -17.90 10.86 -2.71
C ILE A 257 -17.65 9.52 -3.45
N VAL A 258 -17.95 8.37 -2.84
CA VAL A 258 -17.85 7.07 -3.49
C VAL A 258 -18.81 6.97 -4.67
N LEU A 259 -20.05 7.44 -4.52
CA LEU A 259 -21.03 7.46 -5.63
C LEU A 259 -20.54 8.33 -6.78
N LEU A 260 -19.99 9.53 -6.50
CA LEU A 260 -19.38 10.36 -7.54
C LEU A 260 -18.19 9.65 -8.21
N ALA A 261 -17.32 9.03 -7.41
CA ALA A 261 -16.13 8.33 -7.90
C ALA A 261 -16.46 7.08 -8.73
N SER A 262 -17.64 6.47 -8.53
CA SER A 262 -18.06 5.26 -9.24
C SER A 262 -18.10 5.43 -10.76
N ASN A 263 -18.19 6.66 -11.27
CA ASN A 263 -18.25 6.97 -12.70
C ASN A 263 -16.88 7.33 -13.32
N ILE A 264 -15.80 7.36 -12.53
CA ILE A 264 -14.49 7.85 -12.99
C ILE A 264 -13.71 6.77 -13.76
N HIS A 265 -13.93 5.49 -13.45
CA HIS A 265 -13.18 4.38 -14.04
C HIS A 265 -14.12 3.21 -14.36
N PRO A 266 -13.94 2.49 -15.49
CA PRO A 266 -14.84 1.40 -15.87
C PRO A 266 -14.99 0.31 -14.80
N ASN A 267 -13.90 -0.02 -14.11
CA ASN A 267 -13.93 -1.03 -13.03
C ASN A 267 -14.63 -0.55 -11.74
N PHE A 268 -15.03 0.73 -11.65
CA PHE A 268 -15.81 1.26 -10.52
C PHE A 268 -17.31 1.36 -10.81
N TYR A 269 -17.73 1.14 -12.06
CA TYR A 269 -19.14 1.11 -12.40
C TYR A 269 -19.83 0.05 -11.54
N LEU A 270 -20.94 0.40 -10.88
CA LEU A 270 -21.61 -0.48 -9.92
C LEU A 270 -22.00 -1.84 -10.54
N SER A 271 -22.28 -1.87 -11.85
CA SER A 271 -22.56 -3.10 -12.61
C SER A 271 -21.33 -3.96 -12.89
N ARG A 272 -20.17 -3.34 -13.15
CA ARG A 272 -18.92 -4.04 -13.51
C ARG A 272 -18.09 -4.41 -12.29
N PHE A 273 -18.11 -3.58 -11.24
CA PHE A 273 -17.31 -3.77 -10.03
C PHE A 273 -17.55 -5.15 -9.40
N LEU A 274 -18.81 -5.57 -9.29
CA LEU A 274 -19.19 -6.87 -8.74
C LEU A 274 -18.70 -8.04 -9.62
N LEU A 275 -18.83 -7.91 -10.93
CA LEU A 275 -18.34 -8.91 -11.89
C LEU A 275 -16.83 -9.08 -11.78
N VAL A 276 -16.09 -7.97 -11.75
CA VAL A 276 -14.63 -7.99 -11.60
C VAL A 276 -14.20 -8.72 -10.33
N ILE A 277 -14.92 -8.58 -9.21
CA ILE A 277 -14.61 -9.31 -7.97
C ILE A 277 -14.77 -10.82 -8.18
N VAL A 278 -15.89 -11.24 -8.76
CA VAL A 278 -16.23 -12.67 -8.95
C VAL A 278 -15.35 -13.33 -10.01
N ASP A 279 -15.07 -12.63 -11.11
CA ASP A 279 -14.21 -13.11 -12.18
C ASP A 279 -12.78 -13.34 -11.67
N ASN A 280 -12.26 -12.39 -10.88
CA ASN A 280 -10.96 -12.57 -10.23
C ASN A 280 -10.99 -13.73 -9.22
N TYR A 281 -12.03 -13.82 -8.40
CA TYR A 281 -12.18 -14.94 -7.45
C TYR A 281 -12.09 -16.29 -8.18
N ASN A 282 -12.85 -16.47 -9.26
CA ASN A 282 -12.87 -17.69 -10.04
C ASN A 282 -11.49 -17.96 -10.68
N ALA A 283 -10.87 -16.96 -11.30
CA ALA A 283 -9.56 -17.11 -11.93
C ALA A 283 -8.47 -17.51 -10.93
N TYR A 284 -8.41 -16.86 -9.76
CA TYR A 284 -7.45 -17.20 -8.72
C TYR A 284 -7.76 -18.55 -8.05
N SER A 285 -9.03 -18.90 -7.88
CA SER A 285 -9.41 -20.20 -7.32
C SER A 285 -9.00 -21.34 -8.24
N LEU A 286 -9.22 -21.21 -9.55
CA LEU A 286 -8.77 -22.18 -10.56
C LEU A 286 -7.25 -22.31 -10.58
N ALA A 287 -6.52 -21.19 -10.50
CA ALA A 287 -5.06 -21.21 -10.44
C ALA A 287 -4.48 -21.78 -9.13
N SER A 288 -5.31 -21.94 -8.09
CA SER A 288 -4.91 -22.31 -6.73
C SER A 288 -5.54 -23.63 -6.26
N GLU A 289 -5.93 -24.53 -7.18
CA GLU A 289 -6.72 -25.72 -6.86
C GLU A 289 -6.09 -26.62 -5.78
N ASN A 290 -4.75 -26.61 -5.67
CA ASN A 290 -4.00 -27.38 -4.66
C ASN A 290 -3.45 -26.53 -3.50
N ASP A 291 -3.66 -25.21 -3.52
CA ASP A 291 -3.12 -24.28 -2.53
C ASP A 291 -4.17 -23.89 -1.48
N PRO A 292 -3.78 -23.71 -0.21
CA PRO A 292 -4.66 -23.16 0.81
C PRO A 292 -5.25 -21.80 0.42
N ALA A 293 -6.58 -21.72 0.39
CA ALA A 293 -7.34 -20.54 -0.02
C ALA A 293 -8.59 -20.31 0.85
N VAL A 294 -9.15 -19.11 0.75
CA VAL A 294 -10.44 -18.77 1.36
C VAL A 294 -11.56 -19.22 0.43
N HIS A 295 -12.41 -20.13 0.91
CA HIS A 295 -13.60 -20.54 0.17
C HIS A 295 -14.82 -19.72 0.59
N PHE A 296 -15.59 -19.25 -0.40
CA PHE A 296 -16.86 -18.57 -0.20
C PHE A 296 -18.03 -19.41 -0.71
N SER A 297 -19.13 -19.41 0.03
CA SER A 297 -20.36 -20.11 -0.37
C SER A 297 -21.13 -19.27 -1.38
N ASN A 298 -21.29 -19.80 -2.61
CA ASN A 298 -22.12 -19.21 -3.67
C ASN A 298 -21.84 -17.71 -3.90
N LEU A 299 -20.57 -17.38 -4.13
CA LEU A 299 -20.17 -16.01 -4.45
C LEU A 299 -20.71 -15.62 -5.83
N GLN A 300 -21.61 -14.65 -5.88
CA GLN A 300 -22.28 -14.18 -7.09
C GLN A 300 -22.08 -12.67 -7.24
N ALA A 301 -22.20 -12.16 -8.46
CA ALA A 301 -22.09 -10.74 -8.76
C ALA A 301 -23.36 -9.97 -8.35
N SER A 302 -23.73 -10.06 -7.07
CA SER A 302 -24.86 -9.36 -6.46
C SER A 302 -24.45 -8.76 -5.11
N TRP A 303 -24.96 -7.56 -4.80
CA TRP A 303 -24.67 -6.89 -3.53
C TRP A 303 -25.06 -7.75 -2.32
N THR A 304 -26.15 -8.51 -2.42
CA THR A 304 -26.59 -9.46 -1.38
C THR A 304 -25.54 -10.53 -1.12
N SER A 305 -24.99 -11.16 -2.17
CA SER A 305 -23.95 -12.19 -2.02
C SER A 305 -22.65 -11.61 -1.45
N ILE A 306 -22.25 -10.42 -1.91
CA ILE A 306 -21.04 -9.73 -1.41
C ILE A 306 -21.18 -9.36 0.06
N VAL A 307 -22.30 -8.75 0.46
CA VAL A 307 -22.54 -8.37 1.85
C VAL A 307 -22.64 -9.61 2.75
N ALA A 308 -23.27 -10.69 2.29
CA ALA A 308 -23.35 -11.94 3.04
C ALA A 308 -21.97 -12.58 3.28
N ASN A 309 -21.07 -12.53 2.28
CA ASN A 309 -19.71 -13.07 2.39
C ASN A 309 -18.71 -12.09 3.06
N SER A 310 -19.06 -10.81 3.20
CA SER A 310 -18.16 -9.76 3.73
C SER A 310 -17.63 -10.03 5.14
N PRO A 311 -18.42 -10.51 6.12
CA PRO A 311 -17.90 -10.81 7.45
C PRO A 311 -16.79 -11.88 7.44
N TRP A 312 -17.00 -12.96 6.67
CA TRP A 312 -16.01 -14.02 6.54
C TRP A 312 -14.78 -13.58 5.73
N ALA A 313 -15.00 -12.78 4.69
CA ALA A 313 -13.92 -12.17 3.91
C ALA A 313 -13.08 -11.22 4.76
N LEU A 314 -13.71 -10.38 5.59
CA LEU A 314 -13.01 -9.48 6.51
C LEU A 314 -12.18 -10.27 7.52
N PHE A 315 -12.79 -11.24 8.20
CA PHE A 315 -12.07 -12.04 9.19
C PHE A 315 -10.90 -12.80 8.56
N SER A 316 -11.12 -13.45 7.42
CA SER A 316 -10.07 -14.18 6.70
C SER A 316 -8.97 -13.24 6.19
N GLY A 317 -9.35 -12.09 5.63
CA GLY A 317 -8.40 -11.10 5.10
C GLY A 317 -7.50 -10.46 6.15
N LEU A 318 -8.02 -10.30 7.37
CA LEU A 318 -7.26 -9.73 8.47
C LEU A 318 -6.37 -10.76 9.18
N TYR A 319 -6.85 -11.99 9.37
CA TYR A 319 -6.25 -12.92 10.34
C TYR A 319 -5.87 -14.30 9.80
N ARG A 320 -6.24 -14.66 8.57
CA ARG A 320 -5.84 -15.95 7.96
C ARG A 320 -4.66 -15.77 6.99
N PRO A 321 -3.82 -16.80 6.77
CA PRO A 321 -3.94 -18.18 7.29
C PRO A 321 -3.63 -18.32 8.78
N PHE A 322 -4.22 -19.33 9.42
CA PHE A 322 -3.80 -19.83 10.73
C PHE A 322 -2.61 -20.77 10.63
N ILE A 323 -1.97 -21.04 11.77
CA ILE A 323 -0.78 -21.89 11.86
C ILE A 323 -1.05 -23.30 11.28
N PHE A 324 -2.26 -23.81 11.45
CA PHE A 324 -2.66 -25.14 10.95
C PHE A 324 -3.05 -25.15 9.47
N GLU A 325 -3.16 -23.98 8.83
CA GLU A 325 -3.55 -23.83 7.41
C GLU A 325 -2.36 -23.56 6.50
N SER A 326 -1.17 -23.37 7.06
CA SER A 326 0.04 -23.10 6.29
C SER A 326 0.57 -24.37 5.66
N SER A 327 0.63 -24.39 4.33
CA SER A 327 1.23 -25.47 3.52
C SER A 327 2.72 -25.24 3.23
N THR A 328 3.21 -24.00 3.34
CA THR A 328 4.59 -23.62 3.03
C THR A 328 5.24 -22.89 4.20
N ILE A 329 6.58 -22.91 4.24
CA ILE A 329 7.36 -22.17 5.25
C ILE A 329 7.04 -20.66 5.24
N PHE A 330 6.77 -20.11 4.05
CA PHE A 330 6.39 -18.72 3.89
C PHE A 330 5.03 -18.41 4.51
N GLN A 331 4.03 -19.27 4.25
CA GLN A 331 2.71 -19.15 4.87
C GLN A 331 2.77 -19.33 6.40
N PHE A 332 3.69 -20.15 6.91
CA PHE A 332 3.88 -20.35 8.35
C PHE A 332 4.35 -19.07 9.05
N PHE A 333 5.31 -18.33 8.49
CA PHE A 333 5.70 -17.04 9.08
C PHE A 333 4.57 -16.01 9.03
N ILE A 334 3.80 -16.00 7.94
CA ILE A 334 2.62 -15.13 7.82
C ILE A 334 1.56 -15.50 8.86
N SER A 335 1.35 -16.78 9.14
CA SER A 335 0.34 -17.21 10.10
C SER A 335 0.70 -16.83 11.54
N ILE A 336 1.99 -16.86 11.91
CA ILE A 336 2.47 -16.32 13.19
C ILE A 336 2.19 -14.82 13.28
N GLU A 337 2.52 -14.05 12.25
CA GLU A 337 2.27 -12.61 12.20
C GLU A 337 0.78 -12.29 12.35
N ASN A 338 -0.07 -13.02 11.63
CA ASN A 338 -1.51 -12.86 11.68
C ASN A 338 -2.12 -13.27 13.04
N THR A 339 -1.59 -14.33 13.65
CA THR A 339 -2.00 -14.77 15.00
C THR A 339 -1.67 -13.70 16.02
N LEU A 340 -0.46 -13.13 15.96
CA LEU A 340 -0.06 -12.01 16.81
C LEU A 340 -0.99 -10.80 16.59
N LEU A 341 -1.27 -10.47 15.33
CA LEU A 341 -2.19 -9.38 14.98
C LEU A 341 -3.59 -9.62 15.57
N MET A 342 -4.11 -10.85 15.49
CA MET A 342 -5.40 -11.21 16.08
C MET A 342 -5.40 -11.03 17.60
N LEU A 343 -4.39 -11.54 18.29
CA LEU A 343 -4.26 -11.39 19.74
C LEU A 343 -4.17 -9.93 20.17
N LEU A 344 -3.40 -9.12 19.44
CA LEU A 344 -3.30 -7.69 19.71
C LEU A 344 -4.61 -6.95 19.40
N SER A 345 -5.33 -7.32 18.33
CA SER A 345 -6.66 -6.78 18.04
C SER A 345 -7.64 -7.06 19.18
N LEU A 346 -7.68 -8.30 19.69
CA LEU A 346 -8.50 -8.69 20.84
C LEU A 346 -8.10 -7.90 22.10
N TYR A 347 -6.80 -7.76 22.36
CA TYR A 347 -6.30 -6.95 23.49
C TYR A 347 -6.79 -5.50 23.43
N ASN A 348 -6.94 -4.92 22.24
CA ASN A 348 -7.33 -3.52 22.06
C ASN A 348 -8.84 -3.27 22.15
N LEU A 349 -9.69 -4.29 22.20
CA LEU A 349 -11.14 -4.11 22.33
C LEU A 349 -11.51 -3.26 23.56
N LYS A 350 -10.76 -3.37 24.66
CA LYS A 350 -10.95 -2.55 25.88
C LYS A 350 -10.68 -1.05 25.69
N TYR A 351 -9.98 -0.65 24.63
CA TYR A 351 -9.65 0.75 24.35
C TYR A 351 -10.57 1.40 23.30
N ILE A 352 -11.58 0.68 22.77
CA ILE A 352 -12.51 1.22 21.77
C ILE A 352 -13.23 2.48 22.28
N SER A 353 -13.66 2.50 23.55
CA SER A 353 -14.31 3.68 24.15
C SER A 353 -13.37 4.90 24.18
N SER A 354 -12.06 4.67 24.40
CA SER A 354 -11.06 5.73 24.36
C SER A 354 -10.86 6.27 22.95
N ALA A 355 -10.81 5.39 21.94
CA ALA A 355 -10.72 5.77 20.54
C ALA A 355 -11.94 6.61 20.09
N TRP A 356 -13.15 6.23 20.51
CA TRP A 356 -14.38 6.96 20.21
C TRP A 356 -14.44 8.35 20.85
N LYS A 357 -13.92 8.48 22.09
CA LYS A 357 -13.88 9.76 22.81
C LYS A 357 -12.77 10.71 22.34
N SER A 358 -11.81 10.20 21.56
CA SER A 358 -10.65 10.94 21.07
C SER A 358 -11.04 12.13 20.16
N PRO A 359 -10.30 13.25 20.19
CA PRO A 359 -10.43 14.30 19.17
C PRO A 359 -10.03 13.82 17.77
N TYR A 360 -9.24 12.73 17.68
CA TYR A 360 -8.79 12.14 16.43
C TYR A 360 -9.73 11.05 15.89
N ARG A 361 -10.97 10.95 16.40
CA ARG A 361 -11.89 9.86 16.05
C ARG A 361 -12.14 9.72 14.55
N LEU A 362 -12.30 10.82 13.80
CA LEU A 362 -12.58 10.75 12.36
C LEU A 362 -11.36 10.30 11.55
N LEU A 363 -10.14 10.51 12.07
CA LEU A 363 -8.92 9.96 11.48
C LEU A 363 -8.86 8.44 11.71
N VAL A 364 -9.26 7.98 12.89
CA VAL A 364 -9.36 6.54 13.20
C VAL A 364 -10.46 5.88 12.36
N ILE A 365 -11.65 6.49 12.28
CA ILE A 365 -12.80 5.98 11.51
C ILE A 365 -12.44 5.87 10.02
N SER A 366 -11.84 6.91 9.42
CA SER A 366 -11.45 6.85 8.01
C SER A 366 -10.40 5.77 7.74
N THR A 367 -9.43 5.61 8.64
CA THR A 367 -8.42 4.56 8.54
C THR A 367 -9.05 3.16 8.68
N LEU A 368 -9.97 2.97 9.64
CA LEU A 368 -10.67 1.70 9.82
C LEU A 368 -11.56 1.35 8.64
N VAL A 369 -12.30 2.31 8.08
CA VAL A 369 -13.14 2.08 6.90
C VAL A 369 -12.28 1.71 5.70
N TYR A 370 -11.15 2.39 5.49
CA TYR A 370 -10.19 2.02 4.45
C TYR A 370 -9.69 0.58 4.62
N ILE A 371 -9.24 0.21 5.84
CA ILE A 371 -8.76 -1.15 6.14
C ILE A 371 -9.87 -2.19 5.91
N VAL A 372 -11.05 -1.97 6.46
CA VAL A 372 -12.18 -2.93 6.40
C VAL A 372 -12.63 -3.16 4.97
N LEU A 373 -12.87 -2.09 4.21
CA LEU A 373 -13.32 -2.22 2.83
C LEU A 373 -12.24 -2.86 1.95
N LEU A 374 -10.98 -2.47 2.11
CA LEU A 374 -9.90 -3.03 1.31
C LEU A 374 -9.65 -4.50 1.66
N ALA A 375 -9.73 -4.88 2.94
CA ALA A 375 -9.64 -6.28 3.38
C ALA A 375 -10.77 -7.14 2.82
N ILE A 376 -12.02 -6.65 2.86
CA ILE A 376 -13.17 -7.35 2.28
C ILE A 376 -12.97 -7.58 0.78
N PHE A 377 -12.76 -6.51 0.01
CA PHE A 377 -12.71 -6.63 -1.45
C PHE A 377 -11.49 -7.40 -1.94
N LEU A 378 -10.31 -7.23 -1.32
CA LEU A 378 -9.14 -8.02 -1.67
C LEU A 378 -9.36 -9.51 -1.39
N THR A 379 -9.95 -9.86 -0.25
CA THR A 379 -10.14 -11.27 0.11
C THR A 379 -11.20 -11.93 -0.75
N LEU A 380 -12.26 -11.19 -1.10
CA LEU A 380 -13.27 -11.68 -2.06
C LEU A 380 -12.67 -11.91 -3.44
N SER A 381 -11.80 -11.02 -3.94
CA SER A 381 -11.21 -11.16 -5.28
C SER A 381 -10.01 -12.10 -5.35
N THR A 382 -9.26 -12.28 -4.26
CA THR A 382 -7.98 -12.99 -4.25
C THR A 382 -7.91 -13.95 -3.05
N PRO A 383 -8.52 -15.14 -3.16
CA PRO A 383 -8.68 -16.05 -2.04
C PRO A 383 -7.41 -16.82 -1.65
N ASN A 384 -6.44 -16.97 -2.56
CA ASN A 384 -5.17 -17.67 -2.29
C ASN A 384 -4.34 -16.93 -1.22
N PHE A 385 -3.89 -17.63 -0.17
CA PHE A 385 -3.18 -16.97 0.93
C PHE A 385 -1.83 -16.36 0.56
N GLY A 386 -1.10 -16.96 -0.38
CA GLY A 386 0.17 -16.40 -0.88
C GLY A 386 -0.07 -15.05 -1.54
N THR A 387 -0.95 -15.02 -2.55
CA THR A 387 -1.31 -13.80 -3.28
C THR A 387 -1.98 -12.75 -2.38
N LEU A 388 -2.89 -13.18 -1.49
CA LEU A 388 -3.56 -12.30 -0.53
C LEU A 388 -2.55 -11.64 0.42
N SER A 389 -1.53 -12.38 0.88
CA SER A 389 -0.48 -11.83 1.74
C SER A 389 0.32 -10.71 1.07
N ARG A 390 0.52 -10.80 -0.26
CA ARG A 390 1.14 -9.74 -1.07
C ARG A 390 0.21 -8.54 -1.23
N TYR A 391 -1.08 -8.75 -1.48
CA TYR A 391 -2.00 -7.63 -1.74
C TYR A 391 -2.46 -6.90 -0.47
N LYS A 392 -2.50 -7.57 0.69
CA LYS A 392 -2.92 -6.94 1.96
C LYS A 392 -1.97 -5.85 2.45
N VAL A 393 -0.74 -5.77 1.93
CA VAL A 393 0.24 -4.74 2.31
C VAL A 393 -0.27 -3.31 2.17
N GLY A 394 -1.27 -3.08 1.32
CA GLY A 394 -1.93 -1.77 1.19
C GLY A 394 -2.59 -1.27 2.48
N PHE A 395 -3.03 -2.17 3.37
CA PHE A 395 -3.65 -1.78 4.64
C PHE A 395 -2.92 -2.29 5.88
N THR A 396 -2.10 -3.34 5.77
CA THR A 396 -1.34 -3.94 6.88
C THR A 396 -0.60 -2.92 7.77
N PRO A 397 0.20 -1.96 7.26
CA PRO A 397 0.93 -1.03 8.12
C PRO A 397 -0.01 -0.15 8.95
N PHE A 398 -1.16 0.25 8.40
CA PHE A 398 -2.14 1.06 9.13
C PHE A 398 -2.87 0.24 10.20
N LEU A 399 -3.21 -1.00 9.89
CA LEU A 399 -3.84 -1.92 10.83
C LEU A 399 -2.91 -2.20 12.04
N PHE A 400 -1.65 -2.58 11.77
CA PHE A 400 -0.67 -2.77 12.84
C PHE A 400 -0.46 -1.48 13.64
N PHE A 401 -0.42 -0.31 12.99
CA PHE A 401 -0.27 0.95 13.70
C PHE A 401 -1.41 1.21 14.69
N LEU A 402 -2.67 1.02 14.28
CA LEU A 402 -3.83 1.20 15.16
C LEU A 402 -3.80 0.24 16.35
N VAL A 403 -3.43 -1.01 16.11
CA VAL A 403 -3.40 -2.07 17.11
C VAL A 403 -2.18 -1.93 18.05
N LEU A 404 -1.04 -1.46 17.57
CA LEU A 404 0.15 -1.24 18.42
C LEU A 404 0.12 0.09 19.18
N TYR A 405 -0.74 1.04 18.81
CA TYR A 405 -0.73 2.38 19.37
C TYR A 405 -0.86 2.41 20.89
N GLN A 406 -1.87 1.74 21.47
CA GLN A 406 -2.08 1.74 22.93
C GLN A 406 -1.04 0.89 23.69
N PRO A 407 -0.72 -0.36 23.27
CA PRO A 407 0.34 -1.14 23.91
C PRO A 407 1.68 -0.40 23.96
N CYS A 408 2.12 0.17 22.84
CA CYS A 408 3.38 0.93 22.79
C CYS A 408 3.29 2.20 23.65
N LYS A 409 2.16 2.91 23.63
CA LYS A 409 1.96 4.08 24.49
C LYS A 409 2.07 3.74 25.98
N ILE A 410 1.64 2.55 26.40
CA ILE A 410 1.70 2.11 27.81
C ILE A 410 3.13 1.68 28.17
N ILE A 411 3.75 0.83 27.37
CA ILE A 411 5.09 0.26 27.64
C ILE A 411 6.17 1.33 27.57
N PHE A 412 6.09 2.21 26.56
CA PHE A 412 7.10 3.25 26.31
C PHE A 412 6.66 4.62 26.81
N LYS A 413 5.64 4.68 27.68
CA LYS A 413 5.38 5.88 28.46
C LYS A 413 6.59 6.08 29.36
N LYS A 414 7.51 6.97 28.97
CA LYS A 414 8.49 7.52 29.90
C LYS A 414 7.71 8.11 31.08
N ASN A 415 8.09 7.71 32.29
CA ASN A 415 7.86 8.51 33.50
C ASN A 415 8.36 9.93 33.27
#